data_AF-A0A0N0JYW5-F1
#
_entry.id   AF-A0A0N0JYW5-F1
#
_cell.length_a   1.000
_cell.length_b   1.000
_cell.length_c   1.000
_cell.angle_alpha   90.00
_cell.angle_beta   90.00
_cell.angle_gamma   90.00
#
_symmetry.space_group_name_H-M   'P 1'
#
loop_
_entity.id
_entity.type
_entity.pdbx_description
1 polymer ?
#
loop_
_entity_poly.entity_id
_entity_poly.type
_entity_poly.pdbx_seq_one_letter_code
_entity_poly.pdbx_strand_id
1 'polypeptide(L)'
;MPGRGPTKERAKPAHDQRGAARPCPEYGPGFVRIDGSSFCVRAGGSVRVDFGKSSRSGYGSSAGALVQLEGRGESALGPVRTVVRMRGQVDRGLESGSYSFR
;
A
#
# COMPACT_ATOMS: atom_id res chain seq x y z
N MET A 1 -38.13 -6.55 4.12
CA MET A 1 -36.78 -7.12 3.88
C MET A 1 -35.75 -6.02 4.13
N PRO A 2 -34.83 -6.17 5.10
CA PRO A 2 -33.92 -5.09 5.50
C PRO A 2 -32.86 -4.81 4.44
N GLY A 3 -32.53 -3.51 4.32
CA GLY A 3 -31.93 -2.88 3.14
C GLY A 3 -30.43 -3.13 2.95
N ARG A 4 -30.03 -3.15 1.67
CA ARG A 4 -28.63 -3.09 1.25
C ARG A 4 -28.07 -1.71 1.60
N GLY A 5 -27.12 -1.66 2.53
CA GLY A 5 -26.33 -0.45 2.78
C GLY A 5 -25.47 -0.08 1.55
N PRO A 6 -25.11 1.20 1.38
CA PRO A 6 -24.37 1.65 0.20
C PRO A 6 -22.99 0.98 0.16
N THR A 7 -22.68 0.33 -0.95
CA THR A 7 -21.33 -0.14 -1.28
C THR A 7 -20.42 1.07 -1.17
N LYS A 8 -19.57 1.12 -0.14
CA LYS A 8 -18.53 2.14 -0.03
C LYS A 8 -17.61 1.96 -1.23
N GLU A 9 -17.85 2.73 -2.28
CA GLU A 9 -16.98 2.84 -3.43
C GLU A 9 -15.60 3.21 -2.89
N ARG A 10 -14.70 2.23 -2.91
CA ARG A 10 -13.37 2.35 -2.34
C ARG A 10 -12.71 3.51 -3.05
N ALA A 11 -12.58 4.65 -2.37
CA ALA A 11 -11.94 5.84 -2.91
C ALA A 11 -10.55 5.44 -3.41
N LYS A 12 -10.44 5.28 -4.73
CA LYS A 12 -9.18 4.98 -5.40
C LYS A 12 -8.41 6.28 -5.31
N PRO A 13 -7.24 6.32 -4.65
CA PRO A 13 -6.48 7.56 -4.55
C PRO A 13 -6.24 8.08 -5.97
N ALA A 14 -6.69 9.31 -6.25
CA ALA A 14 -6.43 9.98 -7.50
C ALA A 14 -4.90 10.12 -7.59
N HIS A 15 -4.31 9.39 -8.53
CA HIS A 15 -2.87 9.48 -8.77
C HIS A 15 -2.64 10.86 -9.40
N ASP A 16 -2.21 11.81 -8.58
CA ASP A 16 -1.90 13.15 -9.02
C ASP A 16 -0.67 13.08 -9.94
N GLN A 17 -0.91 13.18 -11.24
CA GLN A 17 0.11 13.13 -12.28
C GLN A 17 0.83 14.49 -12.46
N ARG A 18 0.70 15.45 -11.53
CA ARG A 18 1.16 16.84 -11.73
C ARG A 18 2.68 17.04 -11.53
N GLY A 19 3.48 16.06 -11.92
CA GLY A 19 4.93 16.12 -11.80
C GLY A 19 5.65 15.28 -12.85
N ALA A 20 5.52 15.65 -14.12
CA ALA A 20 6.48 15.50 -15.23
C ALA A 20 7.33 14.20 -15.39
N ALA A 21 6.99 13.08 -14.76
CA ALA A 21 7.68 11.81 -14.97
C ALA A 21 7.01 11.04 -16.10
N ARG A 22 7.79 10.59 -17.10
CA ARG A 22 7.27 9.81 -18.23
C ARG A 22 6.71 8.47 -17.70
N PRO A 23 5.41 8.16 -17.89
CA PRO A 23 4.85 6.89 -17.44
C PRO A 23 5.49 5.70 -18.17
N CYS A 24 5.64 4.57 -17.48
CA CYS A 24 6.11 3.30 -18.07
C CYS A 24 4.98 2.26 -18.09
N PRO A 25 4.05 2.34 -19.07
CA PRO A 25 2.95 1.38 -19.17
C PRO A 25 3.42 -0.06 -19.46
N GLU A 26 4.62 -0.22 -20.03
CA GLU A 26 5.26 -1.51 -20.35
C GLU A 26 5.45 -2.40 -19.12
N TYR A 27 5.74 -1.81 -17.96
CA TYR A 27 5.93 -2.55 -16.69
C TYR A 27 4.66 -2.65 -15.86
N GLY A 28 3.63 -1.87 -16.20
CA GLY A 28 2.32 -1.87 -15.57
C GLY A 28 1.85 -0.48 -15.12
N PRO A 29 0.60 -0.40 -14.62
CA PRO A 29 0.00 0.87 -14.20
C PRO A 29 0.70 1.44 -12.95
N GLY A 30 0.94 2.76 -12.96
CA GLY A 30 1.55 3.48 -11.84
C GLY A 30 3.08 3.39 -11.77
N PHE A 31 3.72 2.80 -12.79
CA PHE A 31 5.16 2.92 -12.97
C PHE A 31 5.51 4.22 -13.69
N VAL A 32 6.50 4.93 -13.16
CA VAL A 32 7.07 6.15 -13.73
C VAL A 32 8.54 5.96 -13.98
N ARG A 33 9.05 6.54 -15.06
CA ARG A 33 10.46 6.50 -15.42
C ARG A 33 11.23 7.47 -14.55
N ILE A 34 12.38 7.03 -14.04
CA ILE A 34 13.33 7.92 -13.39
C ILE A 34 14.07 8.71 -14.48
N ASP A 35 14.11 10.03 -14.36
CA ASP A 35 14.83 10.90 -15.27
C ASP A 35 16.32 10.51 -15.34
N GLY A 36 16.86 10.45 -16.56
CA GLY A 36 18.23 9.99 -16.80
C GLY A 36 18.46 8.47 -16.80
N SER A 37 17.42 7.63 -16.66
CA SER A 37 17.56 6.16 -16.79
C SER A 37 16.34 5.49 -17.45
N SER A 38 16.52 4.26 -17.94
CA SER A 38 15.41 3.39 -18.37
C SER A 38 14.72 2.67 -17.20
N PHE A 39 15.07 3.04 -15.96
CA PHE A 39 14.54 2.41 -14.76
C PHE A 39 13.16 2.99 -14.43
N CYS A 40 12.20 2.12 -14.20
CA CYS A 40 10.82 2.48 -13.90
C CYS A 40 10.46 2.08 -12.47
N VAL A 41 9.86 2.99 -11.72
CA VAL A 41 9.49 2.80 -10.32
C VAL A 41 8.02 3.00 -10.08
N ARG A 42 7.46 2.25 -9.15
CA ARG A 42 6.10 2.37 -8.64
C ARG A 42 6.13 2.46 -7.13
N ALA A 43 5.40 3.41 -6.58
CA ALA A 43 5.11 3.49 -5.15
C ALA A 43 3.64 3.17 -4.88
N GLY A 44 3.40 2.39 -3.84
CA GLY A 44 2.05 2.05 -3.40
C GLY A 44 2.01 1.77 -1.91
N GLY A 45 0.82 1.75 -1.35
CA GLY A 45 0.65 1.45 0.05
C GLY A 45 -0.80 1.23 0.43
N SER A 46 -1.01 0.80 1.67
CA SER A 46 -2.32 0.66 2.26
C SER A 46 -2.28 1.07 3.72
N VAL A 47 -3.35 1.72 4.17
CA VAL A 47 -3.56 2.03 5.59
C VAL A 47 -4.77 1.24 6.04
N ARG A 48 -4.67 0.67 7.25
CA ARG A 48 -5.74 -0.07 7.90
C ARG A 48 -5.93 0.51 9.29
N VAL A 49 -7.19 0.76 9.66
CA VAL A 49 -7.53 1.21 11.01
C VAL A 49 -8.67 0.34 11.49
N ASP A 50 -8.51 -0.28 12.66
CA ASP A 50 -9.52 -1.10 13.30
C ASP A 50 -9.84 -0.51 14.67
N PHE A 51 -11.12 -0.48 15.03
CA PHE A 51 -11.60 -0.06 16.34
C PHE A 51 -12.48 -1.18 16.89
N GLY A 52 -12.29 -1.55 18.15
CA GLY A 52 -12.98 -2.68 18.74
C GLY A 52 -13.17 -2.54 20.25
N LYS A 53 -14.16 -3.27 20.76
CA LYS A 53 -14.39 -3.43 22.20
C LYS A 53 -13.95 -4.84 22.60
N SER A 54 -12.90 -4.94 23.40
CA SER A 54 -12.45 -6.18 24.03
C SER A 54 -13.24 -6.42 25.30
N SER A 55 -13.76 -7.63 25.48
CA SER A 55 -14.46 -8.03 26.71
C SER A 55 -13.57 -8.03 27.95
N ARG A 56 -12.22 -7.95 27.80
CA ARG A 56 -11.26 -7.94 28.91
C ARG A 56 -10.60 -6.58 29.18
N SER A 57 -10.40 -5.72 28.17
CA SER A 57 -9.67 -4.44 28.32
C SER A 57 -10.46 -3.18 27.96
N GLY A 58 -11.74 -3.30 27.58
CA GLY A 58 -12.57 -2.15 27.23
C GLY A 58 -12.49 -1.77 25.75
N TYR A 59 -12.41 -0.48 25.42
CA TYR A 59 -12.30 -0.02 24.03
C TYR A 59 -10.83 0.11 23.60
N GLY A 60 -10.55 -0.29 22.36
CA GLY A 60 -9.23 -0.23 21.77
C GLY A 60 -9.24 0.18 20.30
N SER A 61 -8.08 0.56 19.81
CA SER A 61 -7.86 0.91 18.41
C SER A 61 -6.50 0.40 17.93
N SER A 62 -6.43 -0.01 16.67
CA SER A 62 -5.18 -0.32 15.97
C SER A 62 -5.11 0.43 14.65
N ALA A 63 -3.92 0.89 14.31
CA ALA A 63 -3.64 1.56 13.05
C ALA A 63 -2.38 0.95 12.44
N GLY A 64 -2.51 0.38 11.24
CA GLY A 64 -1.43 -0.20 10.48
C GLY A 64 -1.23 0.52 9.15
N ALA A 65 0.02 0.61 8.71
CA ALA A 65 0.39 1.12 7.40
C ALA A 65 1.36 0.16 6.71
N LEU A 66 1.16 -0.05 5.42
CA LEU A 66 2.06 -0.76 4.51
C LEU A 66 2.48 0.22 3.41
N VAL A 67 3.77 0.27 3.14
CA VAL A 67 4.35 0.97 1.99
C VAL A 67 5.15 -0.04 1.16
N GLN A 68 5.00 0.02 -0.15
CA GLN A 68 5.73 -0.78 -1.11
C GLN A 68 6.31 0.12 -2.20
N LEU A 69 7.59 -0.07 -2.48
CA LEU A 69 8.30 0.52 -3.62
C LEU A 69 8.75 -0.63 -4.52
N GLU A 70 8.40 -0.57 -5.80
CA GLU A 70 8.84 -1.54 -6.81
C GLU A 70 9.61 -0.81 -7.91
N GLY A 71 10.82 -1.28 -8.21
CA GLY A 71 11.65 -0.81 -9.31
C GLY A 71 11.88 -1.92 -10.33
N ARG A 72 11.78 -1.61 -11.62
CA ARG A 72 12.06 -2.52 -12.73
C ARG A 72 12.90 -1.80 -13.79
N GLY A 73 13.87 -2.49 -14.36
CA GLY A 73 14.65 -1.97 -15.48
C GLY A 73 15.56 -3.03 -16.09
N GLU A 74 16.16 -2.69 -17.23
CA GLU A 74 17.20 -3.52 -17.85
C GLU A 74 18.57 -3.14 -17.31
N SER A 75 19.37 -4.14 -16.96
CA SER A 75 20.77 -3.97 -16.56
C SER A 75 21.66 -4.76 -17.52
N ALA A 76 22.98 -4.55 -17.46
CA ALA A 76 23.94 -5.24 -18.33
C ALA A 76 23.92 -6.78 -18.21
N LEU A 77 23.33 -7.31 -17.13
CA LEU A 77 23.20 -8.75 -16.84
C LEU A 77 21.78 -9.28 -17.11
N GLY A 78 20.85 -8.46 -17.61
CA GLY A 78 19.46 -8.81 -17.85
C GLY A 78 18.46 -7.98 -17.04
N PRO A 79 17.17 -8.38 -17.03
CA PRO A 79 16.12 -7.64 -16.35
C PRO A 79 16.26 -7.71 -14.82
N VAL A 80 16.22 -6.54 -14.17
CA VAL A 80 16.29 -6.41 -12.71
C VAL A 80 14.94 -5.95 -12.16
N ARG A 81 14.54 -6.59 -11.06
CA ARG A 81 13.36 -6.23 -10.28
C ARG A 81 13.73 -6.07 -8.81
N THR A 82 13.41 -4.93 -8.24
CA THR A 82 13.67 -4.61 -6.83
C THR A 82 12.36 -4.27 -6.15
N VAL A 83 12.11 -4.85 -4.98
CA VAL A 83 10.90 -4.58 -4.19
C VAL A 83 11.29 -4.27 -2.76
N VAL A 84 10.93 -3.09 -2.28
CA VAL A 84 11.10 -2.67 -0.88
C VAL A 84 9.73 -2.56 -0.24
N ARG A 85 9.55 -3.23 0.91
CA ARG A 85 8.29 -3.21 1.66
C ARG A 85 8.56 -2.78 3.09
N MET A 86 7.80 -1.81 3.57
CA MET A 86 7.81 -1.38 4.96
C MET A 86 6.41 -1.51 5.54
N ARG A 87 6.35 -1.91 6.81
CA ARG A 87 5.10 -2.01 7.55
C ARG A 87 5.28 -1.40 8.94
N GLY A 88 4.27 -0.70 9.42
CA GLY A 88 4.20 -0.17 10.77
C GLY A 88 2.81 -0.40 11.34
N GLN A 89 2.72 -0.66 12.64
CA GLN A 89 1.46 -0.82 13.35
C GLN A 89 1.56 -0.15 14.72
N VAL A 90 0.49 0.49 15.14
CA VAL A 90 0.34 1.11 16.46
C VAL A 90 -0.98 0.64 17.05
N ASP A 91 -0.93 0.13 18.27
CA ASP A 91 -2.09 -0.37 19.01
C ASP A 91 -2.27 0.45 20.30
N ARG A 92 -3.52 0.82 20.61
CA ARG A 92 -3.90 1.45 21.88
C ARG A 92 -5.09 0.72 22.48
N GLY A 93 -4.83 -0.10 23.50
CA GLY A 93 -5.86 -0.80 24.29
C GLY A 93 -6.56 -1.95 23.57
N LEU A 94 -6.37 -2.10 22.26
CA LEU A 94 -6.70 -3.30 21.51
C LEU A 94 -5.53 -4.26 21.75
N GLU A 95 -5.70 -5.24 22.63
CA GLU A 95 -4.74 -6.35 22.73
C GLU A 95 -4.73 -6.99 21.34
N SER A 96 -3.69 -6.67 20.55
CA SER A 96 -3.54 -7.11 19.18
C SER A 96 -3.40 -8.62 19.20
N GLY A 97 -4.53 -9.32 19.13
CA GLY A 97 -4.58 -10.76 18.99
C GLY A 97 -3.72 -11.15 17.81
N SER A 98 -2.56 -11.72 18.12
CA SER A 98 -1.64 -12.46 17.27
C SER A 98 -2.06 -12.55 15.80
N TYR A 99 -1.47 -11.71 14.93
CA TYR A 99 -1.43 -12.06 13.52
C TYR A 99 -0.33 -13.12 13.35
N SER A 100 -0.72 -14.35 13.00
CA SER A 100 0.21 -15.42 12.65
C SER A 100 0.79 -15.15 11.25
N PHE A 101 2.07 -15.45 11.10
CA PHE A 101 2.76 -15.43 9.82
C PHE A 101 2.38 -16.71 9.05
N ARG A 102 1.73 -16.57 7.89
CA ARG A 102 1.60 -17.61 6.88
C ARG A 102 1.92 -17.02 5.52
#